data_AF-A0A7R9V9F6-F1
#
_entry.id   AF-A0A7R9V9F6-F1
#
_cell.length_a   1.000
_cell.length_b   1.000
_cell.length_c   1.000
_cell.angle_alpha   90.00
_cell.angle_beta   90.00
_cell.angle_gamma   90.00
#
_symmetry.space_group_name_H-M   'P 1'
#
loop_
_entity.id
_entity.type
_entity.pdbx_description
1 polymer ?
#
loop_
_entity_poly.entity_id
_entity_poly.type
_entity_poly.pdbx_seq_one_letter_code
_entity_poly.pdbx_strand_id
1 'polypeptide(L)'
;MRLAAGCRSVAAVGVNCVDPHHAAPLLRSAGEALLAACASREPPVLICYPNSGEGWDKQMRCWVEAPGVSEPAPFAAAAREWVAAGARMVGGCCRTTPEHIAELRRQLL
;
A
#
# COMPACT_ATOMS: atom_id res chain seq x y z
N MET A 1 14.73 6.72 1.49
CA MET A 1 14.83 6.21 0.11
C MET A 1 16.26 6.07 -0.43
N ARG A 2 17.27 6.82 0.04
CA ARG A 2 18.68 6.70 -0.42
C ARG A 2 19.27 5.29 -0.34
N LEU A 3 19.06 4.57 0.77
CA LEU A 3 19.56 3.18 0.92
C LEU A 3 18.98 2.25 -0.15
N ALA A 4 17.67 2.29 -0.36
CA ALA A 4 17.01 1.49 -1.39
C ALA A 4 17.45 1.90 -2.80
N ALA A 5 17.54 3.21 -3.07
CA ALA A 5 18.00 3.74 -4.36
C ALA A 5 19.46 3.34 -4.69
N GLY A 6 20.31 3.25 -3.67
CA GLY A 6 21.72 2.87 -3.81
C GLY A 6 21.96 1.36 -3.90
N CYS A 7 20.96 0.52 -3.62
CA CYS A 7 21.12 -0.93 -3.52
C CYS A 7 20.46 -1.64 -4.71
N ARG A 8 21.28 -2.18 -5.63
CA ARG A 8 20.77 -2.85 -6.85
C ARG A 8 19.93 -4.09 -6.59
N SER A 9 20.09 -4.75 -5.45
CA SER A 9 19.32 -5.93 -5.09
C SER A 9 17.93 -5.59 -4.52
N VAL A 10 17.64 -4.32 -4.24
CA VAL A 10 16.30 -3.89 -3.82
C VAL A 10 15.44 -3.68 -5.05
N ALA A 11 14.60 -4.67 -5.36
CA ALA A 11 13.68 -4.63 -6.51
C ALA A 11 12.41 -3.80 -6.26
N ALA A 12 11.96 -3.70 -5.00
CA ALA A 12 10.74 -3.00 -4.63
C ALA A 12 10.85 -2.35 -3.24
N VAL A 13 10.11 -1.26 -3.06
CA VAL A 13 9.94 -0.53 -1.80
C VAL A 13 8.48 -0.13 -1.68
N GLY A 14 7.94 -0.03 -0.47
CA GLY A 14 6.55 0.33 -0.34
C GLY A 14 6.04 0.45 1.07
N VAL A 15 4.72 0.37 1.19
CA VAL A 15 4.00 0.53 2.47
C VAL A 15 3.15 -0.70 2.75
N ASN A 16 3.10 -1.09 4.02
CA ASN A 16 2.23 -2.15 4.48
C ASN A 16 1.64 -1.85 5.86
N CYS A 17 0.50 -2.48 6.14
CA CYS A 17 -0.17 -2.44 7.45
C CYS A 17 -0.43 -1.02 8.00
N VAL A 18 -0.61 -0.05 7.10
CA VAL A 18 -1.16 1.26 7.39
C VAL A 18 -2.66 1.25 7.11
N ASP A 19 -3.38 2.22 7.65
CA ASP A 19 -4.76 2.49 7.20
C ASP A 19 -4.77 2.78 5.69
N PRO A 20 -5.69 2.19 4.90
CA PRO A 20 -5.88 2.46 3.47
C PRO A 20 -5.87 3.95 3.09
N HIS A 21 -6.41 4.83 3.94
CA HIS A 21 -6.46 6.28 3.72
C HIS A 21 -5.06 6.92 3.67
N HIS A 22 -4.09 6.35 4.37
CA HIS A 22 -2.72 6.86 4.38
C HIS A 22 -1.84 6.30 3.26
N ALA A 23 -2.27 5.22 2.60
CA ALA A 23 -1.43 4.51 1.63
C ALA A 23 -1.06 5.38 0.42
N ALA A 24 -2.02 6.06 -0.23
CA ALA A 24 -1.73 6.89 -1.41
C ALA A 24 -0.80 8.10 -1.11
N PRO A 25 -1.00 8.89 -0.04
CA PRO A 25 -0.05 9.93 0.36
C PRO A 25 1.36 9.39 0.61
N LEU A 26 1.50 8.27 1.33
CA LEU A 26 2.80 7.70 1.63
C LEU A 26 3.50 7.16 0.37
N LEU A 27 2.77 6.55 -0.56
CA LEU A 27 3.30 6.10 -1.84
C LEU A 27 3.82 7.27 -2.68
N ARG A 28 3.10 8.40 -2.76
CA ARG A 28 3.56 9.60 -3.47
C ARG A 28 4.87 10.10 -2.88
N SER A 29 4.93 10.28 -1.56
CA SER A 29 6.17 10.72 -0.89
C SER A 29 7.32 9.72 -1.09
N ALA A 30 7.04 8.42 -1.08
CA ALA A 30 8.05 7.39 -1.35
C ALA A 30 8.56 7.45 -2.80
N GLY A 31 7.65 7.58 -3.77
CA GLY A 31 7.95 7.70 -5.20
C GLY A 31 8.80 8.93 -5.51
N GLU A 32 8.40 10.11 -5.02
CA GLU A 32 9.17 11.35 -5.16
C GLU A 32 10.59 11.21 -4.58
N ALA A 33 10.70 10.65 -3.38
CA ALA A 33 11.98 10.44 -2.73
C ALA A 33 12.86 9.38 -3.42
N LEU A 34 12.27 8.38 -4.08
CA LEU A 34 13.01 7.41 -4.90
C LEU A 34 13.48 8.07 -6.21
N LEU A 35 12.60 8.78 -6.92
CA LEU A 35 12.95 9.50 -8.15
C LEU A 35 14.11 10.48 -7.93
N ALA A 36 14.04 11.28 -6.85
CA ALA A 36 15.11 12.21 -6.49
C ALA A 36 16.43 11.50 -6.14
N ALA A 37 16.39 10.27 -5.62
CA ALA A 37 17.57 9.51 -5.21
C ALA A 37 18.15 8.60 -6.30
N CYS A 38 17.35 8.22 -7.31
CA CYS A 38 17.73 7.21 -8.31
C CYS A 38 18.50 7.75 -9.52
N ALA A 39 18.73 9.06 -9.64
CA ALA A 39 19.49 9.67 -10.73
C ALA A 39 19.11 9.07 -12.12
N SER A 40 20.08 8.49 -12.84
CA SER A 40 19.89 7.91 -14.19
C SER A 40 19.40 6.45 -14.19
N ARG A 41 19.02 5.88 -13.03
CA ARG A 41 18.58 4.50 -12.92
C ARG A 41 17.08 4.42 -12.73
N GLU A 42 16.50 3.32 -13.17
CA GLU A 42 15.12 2.99 -12.84
C GLU A 42 14.98 2.82 -11.32
N PRO A 43 13.98 3.48 -10.71
CA PRO A 43 13.70 3.31 -9.28
C PRO A 43 13.12 1.91 -9.00
N PRO A 44 13.30 1.37 -7.78
CA PRO A 44 12.58 0.19 -7.32
C PRO A 44 11.08 0.35 -7.50
N VAL A 45 10.41 -0.77 -7.76
CA VAL A 45 8.96 -0.83 -7.89
C VAL A 45 8.26 -0.40 -6.59
N LEU A 46 7.20 0.40 -6.69
CA LEU A 46 6.35 0.69 -5.54
C LEU A 46 5.37 -0.47 -5.26
N ILE A 47 5.36 -0.96 -4.01
CA ILE A 47 4.44 -1.99 -3.51
C ILE A 47 3.50 -1.43 -2.43
N CYS A 48 2.24 -1.83 -2.42
CA CYS A 48 1.24 -1.35 -1.47
C CYS A 48 0.34 -2.48 -0.97
N TYR A 49 0.29 -2.69 0.34
CA TYR A 49 -0.57 -3.70 0.96
C TYR A 49 -0.99 -3.26 2.38
N PRO A 50 -1.96 -2.34 2.51
CA PRO A 50 -2.41 -1.81 3.80
C PRO A 50 -3.19 -2.86 4.62
N ASN A 51 -3.56 -2.53 5.85
CA ASN A 51 -4.57 -3.32 6.59
C ASN A 51 -5.96 -3.12 5.94
N SER A 52 -6.98 -3.87 6.36
CA SER A 52 -8.35 -3.75 5.79
C SER A 52 -8.95 -2.33 5.93
N GLY A 53 -8.52 -1.57 6.94
CA GLY A 53 -9.16 -0.32 7.37
C GLY A 53 -9.90 -0.44 8.70
N GLU A 54 -9.92 -1.64 9.32
CA GLU A 54 -10.24 -1.76 10.74
C GLU A 54 -9.20 -1.00 11.60
N GLY A 55 -9.66 -0.44 12.71
CA GLY A 55 -8.81 0.27 13.66
C GLY A 55 -8.03 -0.69 14.54
N TRP A 56 -6.77 -0.37 14.86
CA TRP A 56 -6.01 -1.09 15.88
C TRP A 56 -6.01 -0.30 17.20
N ASP A 57 -6.66 -0.85 18.22
CA ASP A 57 -6.58 -0.32 19.57
C ASP A 57 -5.29 -0.80 20.23
N LYS A 58 -4.37 0.13 20.50
CA LYS A 58 -3.07 -0.18 21.11
C LYS A 58 -3.16 -0.54 22.60
N GLN A 59 -4.16 -0.03 23.31
CA GLN A 59 -4.35 -0.28 24.74
C GLN A 59 -4.97 -1.68 24.95
N MET A 60 -6.04 -1.97 24.22
CA MET A 60 -6.71 -3.27 24.26
C MET A 60 -6.01 -4.34 23.42
N ARG A 61 -5.08 -3.93 22.55
CA ARG A 61 -4.31 -4.81 21.65
C ARG A 61 -5.23 -5.67 20.79
N CYS A 62 -6.27 -5.06 20.25
CA CYS A 62 -7.26 -5.73 19.42
C CYS A 62 -7.65 -4.85 18.23
N TRP A 63 -8.25 -5.50 17.24
CA TRP A 63 -8.90 -4.81 16.13
C TRP A 63 -10.30 -4.38 16.55
N VAL A 64 -10.67 -3.17 16.16
CA VAL A 64 -11.98 -2.57 16.40
C VAL A 64 -12.56 -2.13 15.08
N GLU A 65 -13.88 -2.15 14.99
CA GLU A 65 -14.58 -1.51 13.86
C GLU A 65 -14.17 -0.05 13.79
N ALA A 66 -13.87 0.41 12.58
CA ALA A 66 -13.56 1.80 12.30
C ALA A 66 -14.32 2.23 11.04
N PRO A 67 -14.74 3.49 10.95
CA PRO A 67 -15.25 4.04 9.70
C PRO A 67 -14.17 3.92 8.63
N GLY A 68 -14.44 3.27 7.51
CA GLY A 68 -13.42 3.07 6.50
C GLY A 68 -13.81 2.09 5.39
N VAL A 69 -12.79 1.55 4.74
CA VAL A 69 -12.91 0.67 3.57
C VAL A 69 -12.69 -0.80 3.92
N SER A 70 -13.07 -1.22 5.14
CA SER A 70 -12.84 -2.58 5.67
C SER A 70 -13.52 -3.70 4.88
N GLU A 71 -14.52 -3.36 4.07
CA GLU A 71 -15.20 -4.30 3.19
C GLU A 71 -14.44 -4.50 1.86
N PRO A 72 -14.48 -5.70 1.25
CA PRO A 72 -13.72 -6.01 0.04
C PRO A 72 -13.90 -5.01 -1.12
N ALA A 73 -15.13 -4.59 -1.41
CA ALA A 73 -15.42 -3.72 -2.56
C ALA A 73 -14.94 -2.27 -2.36
N PRO A 74 -15.22 -1.60 -1.23
CA PRO A 74 -14.58 -0.32 -0.89
C PRO A 74 -13.06 -0.40 -0.83
N PHE A 75 -12.48 -1.47 -0.29
CA PHE A 75 -11.03 -1.67 -0.23
C PHE A 75 -10.41 -1.66 -1.63
N ALA A 76 -11.00 -2.43 -2.56
CA ALA A 76 -10.53 -2.48 -3.93
C ALA A 76 -10.76 -1.18 -4.71
N ALA A 77 -11.83 -0.43 -4.39
CA ALA A 77 -12.04 0.89 -4.96
C ALA A 77 -10.94 1.88 -4.52
N ALA A 78 -10.56 1.87 -3.23
CA ALA A 78 -9.45 2.68 -2.71
C ALA A 78 -8.11 2.30 -3.37
N ALA A 79 -7.92 1.04 -3.73
CA ALA A 79 -6.71 0.57 -4.40
C ALA A 79 -6.40 1.25 -5.74
N ARG A 80 -7.41 1.82 -6.41
CA ARG A 80 -7.22 2.63 -7.62
C ARG A 80 -6.34 3.85 -7.34
N GLU A 81 -6.47 4.45 -6.16
CA GLU A 81 -5.63 5.58 -5.76
C GLU A 81 -4.17 5.16 -5.51
N TRP A 82 -3.95 3.93 -5.03
CA TRP A 82 -2.60 3.42 -4.82
C TRP A 82 -1.90 3.15 -6.15
N VAL A 83 -2.63 2.60 -7.13
CA VAL A 83 -2.13 2.43 -8.50
C VAL A 83 -1.86 3.79 -9.14
N ALA A 84 -2.76 4.77 -8.98
CA ALA A 84 -2.54 6.14 -9.45
C ALA A 84 -1.35 6.82 -8.77
N ALA A 85 -1.04 6.47 -7.51
CA ALA A 85 0.15 6.90 -6.80
C ALA A 85 1.43 6.14 -7.19
N GLY A 86 1.36 5.23 -8.18
CA GLY A 86 2.51 4.54 -8.76
C GLY A 86 2.74 3.11 -8.27
N ALA A 87 1.87 2.56 -7.40
CA ALA A 87 1.99 1.17 -6.99
C ALA A 87 1.80 0.22 -8.17
N ARG A 88 2.71 -0.75 -8.32
CA ARG A 88 2.63 -1.81 -9.35
C ARG A 88 2.42 -3.19 -8.76
N MET A 89 2.58 -3.33 -7.45
CA MET A 89 2.25 -4.52 -6.70
C MET A 89 1.26 -4.10 -5.61
N VAL A 90 0.05 -4.66 -5.64
CA VAL A 90 -1.05 -4.30 -4.74
C VAL A 90 -1.56 -5.56 -4.04
N GLY A 91 -1.82 -5.46 -2.73
CA GLY A 91 -2.37 -6.55 -1.94
C GLY A 91 -2.99 -6.07 -0.64
N GLY A 92 -3.01 -6.95 0.36
CA GLY A 92 -3.54 -6.67 1.70
C GLY A 92 -2.63 -7.22 2.79
N CYS A 93 -2.71 -6.64 3.98
CA CYS A 93 -1.99 -7.05 5.17
C CYS A 93 -2.98 -7.50 6.25
N CYS A 94 -2.87 -6.98 7.48
CA CYS A 94 -3.72 -7.38 8.57
C CYS A 94 -5.21 -7.21 8.21
N ARG A 95 -5.99 -8.24 8.57
CA ARG A 95 -7.45 -8.28 8.43
C ARG A 95 -8.01 -8.27 7.01
N THR A 96 -7.14 -8.22 6.00
CA THR A 96 -7.56 -8.55 4.64
C THR A 96 -7.79 -10.05 4.51
N THR A 97 -8.70 -10.43 3.63
CA THR A 97 -9.16 -11.80 3.43
C THR A 97 -9.04 -12.19 1.95
N PRO A 98 -9.22 -13.47 1.56
CA PRO A 98 -9.26 -13.87 0.16
C PRO A 98 -10.28 -13.08 -0.67
N GLU A 99 -11.41 -12.68 -0.10
CA GLU A 99 -12.45 -11.88 -0.76
C GLU A 99 -11.92 -10.50 -1.15
N HIS A 100 -11.11 -9.87 -0.29
CA HIS A 100 -10.43 -8.61 -0.62
C HIS A 100 -9.52 -8.77 -1.84
N ILE A 101 -8.75 -9.86 -1.88
CA ILE A 101 -7.81 -10.12 -2.99
C ILE A 101 -8.57 -10.44 -4.29
N ALA A 102 -9.66 -11.20 -4.21
CA ALA A 102 -10.52 -11.48 -5.36
C ALA A 102 -11.13 -10.18 -5.93
N GLU A 103 -11.54 -9.27 -5.05
CA GLU A 103 -12.13 -8.00 -5.41
C GLU A 103 -11.10 -6.99 -5.97
N LEU A 104 -9.88 -6.97 -5.43
CA LEU A 104 -8.74 -6.27 -6.03
C LEU A 104 -8.49 -6.74 -7.47
N ARG A 105 -8.45 -8.07 -7.67
CA ARG A 105 -8.28 -8.66 -9.00
C ARG A 105 -9.39 -8.20 -9.95
N ARG A 106 -10.65 -8.27 -9.51
CA ARG A 106 -11.83 -7.90 -10.32
C ARG A 106 -11.83 -6.44 -10.75
N GLN A 107 -11.28 -5.55 -9.91
CA GLN A 107 -11.35 -4.11 -10.14
C GLN A 107 -10.11 -3.50 -10.81
N LEU A 108 -8.95 -4.15 -10.68
CA LEU A 108 -7.67 -3.64 -11.19
C LEU A 108 -7.18 -4.36 -12.45
N LEU A 109 -7.74 -5.52 -12.79
CA LEU A 109 -7.40 -6.33 -13.98
C LEU A 109 -8.66 -6.66 -14.78
#